data_AF-A0A1L5KJR8-F1
#
_entry.id   AF-A0A1L5KJR8-F1
#
_cell.length_a   1.000
_cell.length_b   1.000
_cell.length_c   1.000
_cell.angle_alpha   90.00
_cell.angle_beta   90.00
_cell.angle_gamma   90.00
#
_symmetry.space_group_name_H-M   'P 1'
#
loop_
_entity.id
_entity.type
_entity.pdbx_description
1 polymer ?
#
loop_
_entity_poly.entity_id
_entity_poly.type
_entity_poly.pdbx_seq_one_letter_code
_entity_poly.pdbx_strand_id
1 'polypeptide(L)' 'GCAIVPISMNNTAAIFENQFPRIKKVNVVVEYGTPIYPKDLAPEDKKHIGAYVQNIIQETINKNAELI' A
#
# COMPACT_ATOMS: atom_id res chain seq x y z
N GLY A 1 -9.86 -17.80 -10.39
CA GLY A 1 -9.50 -16.97 -9.22
C GLY A 1 -8.74 -15.76 -9.71
N CYS A 2 -9.17 -14.56 -9.33
CA CYS A 2 -8.51 -13.31 -9.71
C CYS A 2 -7.28 -13.07 -8.80
N ALA A 3 -6.23 -12.46 -9.35
CA ALA A 3 -5.08 -12.02 -8.55
C ALA A 3 -5.44 -10.71 -7.82
N ILE A 4 -5.01 -10.59 -6.57
CA ILE A 4 -5.12 -9.36 -5.80
C ILE A 4 -3.73 -8.73 -5.80
N VAL A 5 -3.58 -7.54 -6.37
CA VAL A 5 -2.30 -6.82 -6.40
C VAL A 5 -2.36 -5.71 -5.35
N PRO A 6 -1.59 -5.81 -4.25
CA PRO A 6 -1.46 -4.72 -3.30
C PRO A 6 -0.71 -3.55 -3.95
N ILE A 7 -1.27 -2.34 -3.83
CA ILE A 7 -0.63 -1.10 -4.27
C ILE A 7 -0.50 -0.21 -3.04
N SER A 8 0.72 0.22 -2.76
CA SER A 8 1.02 1.14 -1.67
C SER A 8 1.32 2.52 -2.24
N MET A 9 0.59 3.53 -1.76
CA MET A 9 0.78 4.92 -2.17
C MET A 9 1.25 5.72 -0.96
N ASN A 10 2.49 6.21 -1.04
CA ASN A 10 3.11 7.01 0.00
C ASN A 10 3.17 8.49 -0.38
N ASN A 11 3.11 9.35 0.63
CA ASN A 11 3.11 10.81 0.49
C ASN A 11 1.87 11.44 -0.16
N THR A 12 0.75 10.71 -0.28
CA THR A 12 -0.48 11.24 -0.87
C THR A 12 -1.14 12.32 -0.01
N ALA A 13 -1.03 12.22 1.32
CA ALA A 13 -1.52 13.25 2.25
C ALA A 13 -0.81 14.61 2.05
N ALA A 14 0.45 14.59 1.61
CA ALA A 14 1.21 15.79 1.30
C ALA A 14 0.86 16.38 -0.07
N ILE A 15 -0.10 15.82 -0.83
CA ILE A 15 -0.56 16.42 -2.09
C ILE A 15 -1.53 17.59 -1.82
N PHE A 16 -2.31 17.51 -0.75
CA PHE A 16 -3.40 18.47 -0.51
C PHE A 16 -3.64 18.77 0.98
N GLU A 17 -3.92 17.74 1.78
CA GLU A 17 -4.37 17.92 3.17
C GLU A 17 -3.31 18.56 4.06
N ASN A 18 -2.04 18.15 3.91
CA ASN A 18 -0.95 18.65 4.75
C ASN A 18 -0.26 19.92 4.22
N GLN A 19 -0.73 20.47 3.11
CA GLN A 19 -0.09 21.62 2.44
C GLN A 19 -0.90 22.90 2.52
N PHE A 20 -2.06 22.91 3.15
CA PHE A 20 -2.86 24.12 3.28
C PHE A 20 -2.16 25.15 4.18
N PRO A 21 -2.00 26.43 3.76
CA PRO A 21 -2.55 27.10 2.58
C PRO A 21 -1.59 27.27 1.38
N ARG A 22 -0.40 26.64 1.36
CA ARG A 22 0.60 26.76 0.27
C ARG A 22 0.97 25.38 -0.30
N ILE A 23 0.31 25.01 -1.40
CA ILE A 23 0.58 23.79 -2.18
C ILE A 23 2.00 23.87 -2.76
N LYS A 24 2.81 22.83 -2.52
CA LYS A 24 4.17 22.68 -3.07
C LYS A 24 4.27 21.34 -3.79
N LYS A 25 5.17 21.25 -4.77
CA LYS A 25 5.47 19.96 -5.42
C LYS A 25 5.87 18.93 -4.37
N VAL A 26 5.26 17.75 -4.41
CA VAL A 26 5.60 16.60 -3.57
C VAL A 26 5.91 15.41 -4.44
N ASN A 27 6.89 14.63 -4.00
CA ASN A 27 7.23 13.37 -4.63
C ASN A 27 6.35 12.29 -4.03
N VAL A 28 5.51 11.66 -4.85
CA VAL A 28 4.67 10.53 -4.46
C VAL A 28 5.41 9.26 -4.83
N VAL A 29 5.49 8.33 -3.90
CA VAL A 29 6.09 7.00 -4.14
C VAL A 29 4.95 6.00 -4.28
N VAL A 30 4.86 5.35 -5.44
CA VAL A 30 3.89 4.28 -5.70
C VAL A 30 4.67 2.98 -5.86
N GLU A 31 4.39 2.03 -4.97
CA GLU A 31 5.00 0.70 -5.01
C GLU A 31 3.94 -0.34 -5.36
N TYR A 32 4.23 -1.14 -6.39
CA TYR A 32 3.43 -2.28 -6.79
C TYR A 32 3.96 -3.53 -6.08
N GLY A 33 3.16 -4.12 -5.21
CA GLY A 33 3.50 -5.36 -4.54
C GLY A 33 3.25 -6.60 -5.41
N THR A 34 3.69 -7.74 -4.92
CA THR A 34 3.57 -9.04 -5.61
C THR A 34 2.09 -9.46 -5.74
N PRO A 35 1.65 -9.99 -6.89
CA PRO A 35 0.28 -10.50 -7.04
C PRO A 35 0.01 -11.67 -6.10
N ILE A 36 -1.05 -11.56 -5.31
CA ILE A 36 -1.50 -12.55 -4.34
C ILE A 36 -2.64 -13.37 -4.97
N TYR A 37 -2.44 -14.68 -5.08
CA TYR A 37 -3.43 -15.59 -5.66
C TYR A 37 -4.21 -16.31 -4.57
N PRO A 38 -5.49 -15.97 -4.31
CA PRO A 38 -6.27 -16.58 -3.24
C PRO A 38 -6.45 -18.10 -3.37
N LYS A 39 -6.16 -18.69 -4.54
CA LYS A 39 -6.16 -20.15 -4.76
C LYS A 39 -4.96 -20.87 -4.12
N ASP A 40 -3.84 -20.17 -3.96
CA ASP A 40 -2.57 -20.70 -3.42
C ASP A 40 -2.38 -20.38 -1.93
N LEU A 41 -3.27 -19.58 -1.32
CA LEU A 41 -3.22 -19.29 0.12
C LEU A 41 -3.83 -20.41 0.96
N ALA A 42 -3.24 -20.59 2.15
CA ALA A 42 -3.72 -21.47 3.20
C ALA A 42 -5.18 -21.10 3.60
N PRO A 43 -5.97 -22.08 4.08
CA PRO A 43 -7.37 -21.85 4.45
C PRO A 43 -7.58 -20.80 5.55
N GLU A 44 -6.58 -20.58 6.42
CA GLU A 44 -6.58 -19.53 7.43
C GLU A 44 -6.37 -18.14 6.81
N ASP A 45 -5.37 -17.99 5.95
CA ASP A 45 -5.11 -16.73 5.23
C ASP A 45 -6.21 -16.39 4.21
N LYS A 46 -6.91 -17.40 3.66
CA LYS A 46 -8.13 -17.19 2.86
C LYS A 46 -9.23 -16.48 3.64
N LYS A 47 -9.39 -16.81 4.94
CA LYS A 47 -10.39 -16.16 5.80
C LYS A 47 -9.98 -14.73 6.17
N HIS A 48 -8.68 -14.47 6.28
CA HIS A 48 -8.12 -13.18 6.70
C HIS A 48 -7.32 -12.47 5.59
N ILE A 49 -7.70 -12.65 4.33
CA ILE A 49 -6.93 -12.12 3.19
C ILE A 49 -6.82 -10.60 3.23
N GLY A 50 -7.85 -9.90 3.73
CA GLY A 50 -7.82 -8.46 3.91
C GLY A 50 -6.76 -8.02 4.92
N ALA A 51 -6.64 -8.70 6.05
CA ALA A 51 -5.65 -8.39 7.08
C ALA A 51 -4.22 -8.71 6.59
N TYR A 52 -4.06 -9.82 5.87
CA TYR A 52 -2.77 -10.20 5.26
C TYR A 52 -2.29 -9.16 4.24
N VAL A 53 -3.16 -8.77 3.30
CA VAL A 53 -2.87 -7.75 2.28
C VAL A 53 -2.60 -6.39 2.92
N GLN A 54 -3.40 -6.01 3.93
CA GLN A 54 -3.21 -4.76 4.67
C GLN A 54 -1.84 -4.72 5.37
N ASN A 55 -1.40 -5.83 5.96
CA ASN A 55 -0.12 -5.89 6.66
C ASN A 55 1.06 -5.70 5.68
N ILE A 56 0.98 -6.32 4.48
CA ILE A 56 1.97 -6.12 3.41
C ILE A 56 2.01 -4.66 2.96
N ILE A 57 0.84 -4.06 2.73
CA ILE A 57 0.73 -2.66 2.34
C ILE A 57 1.33 -1.75 3.42
N GLN A 58 1.03 -2.01 4.69
CA GLN A 58 1.55 -1.25 5.83
C GLN A 58 3.08 -1.37 5.95
N GLU A 59 3.63 -2.56 5.74
CA GLU A 59 5.07 -2.78 5.77
C GLU A 59 5.77 -2.01 4.64
N THR A 60 5.23 -2.06 3.42
CA THR A 60 5.71 -1.27 2.29
C THR A 60 5.59 0.24 2.55
N ILE A 61 4.47 0.70 3.10
CA ILE A 61 4.25 2.12 3.46
C ILE A 61 5.32 2.57 4.47
N ASN A 62 5.61 1.77 5.49
CA ASN A 62 6.61 2.12 6.50
C ASN A 62 8.02 2.20 5.88
N LYS A 63 8.43 1.20 5.08
CA LYS A 63 9.72 1.23 4.37
C LYS A 63 9.85 2.44 3.44
N ASN A 64 8.78 2.74 2.71
CA ASN A 64 8.79 3.85 1.75
C ASN A 64 8.63 5.20 2.43
N ALA A 65 8.22 5.27 3.70
CA ALA A 65 8.17 6.52 4.46
C ALA A 65 9.58 6.97 4.88
N GLU A 66 10.51 6.03 5.04
CA GLU A 66 11.92 6.31 5.30
C GLU A 66 12.66 6.86 4.05
N LEU A 67 12.08 6.71 2.86
CA LEU A 67 12.65 7.17 1.58
C LEU A 67 12.24 8.60 1.20
N ILE A 68 11.40 9.27 2.00
CA ILE A 68 10.85 10.61 1.74
C ILE A 68 11.55 11.67 2.59
#